data_AF-A0A7J4LBE9-F1
#
_entry.id   AF-A0A7J4LBE9-F1
#
_cell.length_a   1.000
_cell.length_b   1.000
_cell.length_c   1.000
_cell.angle_alpha   90.00
_cell.angle_beta   90.00
_cell.angle_gamma   90.00
#
_symmetry.space_group_name_H-M   'P 1'
#
loop_
_entity.id
_entity.type
_entity.pdbx_description
1 polymer ?
#
loop_
_entity_poly.entity_id
_entity_poly.type
_entity_poly.pdbx_seq_one_letter_code
_entity_poly.pdbx_strand_id
1 'polypeptide(L)'
;MTEIPISHPRYRSIIVREKLVNAYNNNILNDEDLIDFGKEEAVDYFLGEKTTKMAYISYIISIMDMFLAKKPALILDNISFILAEDTIRKSVKDAFFVYPSIDGREDRADNIHPFFGDRLLIVINEKSFNEILLKRIGLPYFKYSSTEDIDDLGIDLLFYHKMDNRQLDGLKNVKKVYFGLNLFSNCYYCSD
;
A
#
# COMPACT_ATOMS: atom_id res chain seq x y z
N MET A 1 -5.60 -23.66 -17.26
CA MET A 1 -6.26 -22.47 -16.68
C MET A 1 -7.59 -22.32 -17.37
N THR A 2 -8.66 -22.18 -16.60
CA THR A 2 -9.96 -21.81 -17.15
C THR A 2 -9.90 -20.30 -17.37
N GLU A 3 -9.93 -19.83 -18.61
CA GLU A 3 -10.02 -18.40 -18.89
C GLU A 3 -11.36 -17.89 -18.34
N ILE A 4 -11.32 -17.22 -17.19
CA ILE A 4 -12.51 -16.60 -16.61
C ILE A 4 -12.72 -15.28 -17.35
N PRO A 5 -13.91 -15.04 -17.93
CA PRO A 5 -14.17 -13.80 -18.63
C PRO A 5 -14.12 -12.61 -17.67
N ILE A 6 -13.60 -11.47 -18.15
CA ILE A 6 -13.53 -10.22 -17.39
C ILE A 6 -14.92 -9.77 -16.91
N SER A 7 -15.98 -10.16 -17.63
CA SER A 7 -17.38 -9.88 -17.26
C SER A 7 -17.90 -10.72 -16.08
N HIS A 8 -17.12 -11.69 -15.58
CA HIS A 8 -17.53 -12.49 -14.44
C HIS A 8 -17.62 -11.61 -13.17
N PRO A 9 -18.70 -11.69 -12.39
CA PRO A 9 -18.93 -10.79 -11.25
C PRO A 9 -17.83 -10.88 -10.18
N ARG A 10 -17.18 -12.04 -10.05
CA ARG A 10 -16.04 -12.26 -9.13
C ARG A 10 -14.68 -12.34 -9.83
N TYR A 11 -14.55 -11.81 -11.05
CA TYR A 11 -13.30 -11.89 -11.80
C TYR A 11 -12.12 -11.38 -10.96
N ARG A 12 -12.26 -10.21 -10.34
CA ARG A 12 -11.21 -9.59 -9.52
C ARG A 12 -10.80 -10.46 -8.32
N SER A 13 -11.76 -10.91 -7.52
CA SER A 13 -11.48 -11.74 -6.34
C SER A 13 -10.81 -13.07 -6.74
N ILE A 14 -11.15 -13.64 -7.91
CA ILE A 14 -10.47 -14.85 -8.40
C ILE A 14 -9.03 -14.58 -8.84
N ILE A 15 -8.79 -13.50 -9.62
CA ILE A 15 -7.42 -13.12 -10.04
C ILE A 15 -6.53 -12.83 -8.83
N VAL A 16 -7.05 -12.16 -7.80
CA VAL A 16 -6.31 -11.91 -6.56
C VAL A 16 -5.95 -13.23 -5.88
N ARG A 17 -6.90 -14.15 -5.71
CA ARG A 17 -6.62 -15.47 -5.12
C ARG A 17 -5.58 -16.24 -5.91
N GLU A 18 -5.64 -16.25 -7.24
CA GLU A 18 -4.63 -16.92 -8.08
C GLU A 18 -3.24 -16.32 -7.86
N LYS A 19 -3.12 -14.99 -7.76
CA LYS A 19 -1.86 -14.31 -7.47
C LYS A 19 -1.29 -14.74 -6.11
N LEU A 20 -2.14 -14.85 -5.08
CA LEU A 20 -1.73 -15.28 -3.73
C LEU A 20 -1.37 -16.76 -3.68
N VAL A 21 -2.14 -17.64 -4.33
CA VAL A 21 -1.82 -19.08 -4.45
C VAL A 21 -0.49 -19.28 -5.17
N ASN A 22 -0.24 -18.52 -6.24
CA ASN A 22 1.05 -18.56 -6.92
C ASN A 22 2.19 -18.09 -6.00
N ALA A 23 1.99 -17.03 -5.23
CA ALA A 23 2.99 -16.56 -4.27
C ALA A 23 3.27 -17.61 -3.18
N TYR A 24 2.23 -18.24 -2.65
CA TYR A 24 2.34 -19.35 -1.70
C TYR A 24 3.14 -20.53 -2.27
N ASN A 25 2.79 -20.99 -3.49
CA ASN A 25 3.51 -22.07 -4.17
C ASN A 25 4.99 -21.76 -4.44
N ASN A 26 5.36 -20.47 -4.46
CA ASN A 26 6.74 -20.01 -4.62
C ASN A 26 7.43 -19.70 -3.27
N ASN A 27 6.88 -20.17 -2.14
CA ASN A 27 7.39 -19.92 -0.77
C ASN A 27 7.53 -18.43 -0.41
N ILE A 28 6.70 -17.58 -1.02
CA ILE A 28 6.65 -16.14 -0.70
C ILE A 28 5.68 -15.90 0.46
N LEU A 29 4.53 -16.59 0.44
CA LEU A 29 3.52 -16.57 1.50
C LEU A 29 3.54 -17.86 2.29
N ASN A 30 3.11 -17.79 3.55
CA ASN A 30 2.89 -18.93 4.42
C ASN A 30 1.38 -19.20 4.64
N ASP A 31 1.06 -20.20 5.47
CA ASP A 31 -0.34 -20.55 5.77
C ASP A 31 -1.08 -19.43 6.51
N GLU A 32 -0.40 -18.74 7.43
CA GLU A 32 -0.97 -17.65 8.24
C GLU A 32 -1.39 -16.48 7.35
N ASP A 33 -0.56 -16.13 6.37
CA ASP A 33 -0.87 -15.13 5.35
C ASP A 33 -2.19 -15.47 4.65
N LEU A 34 -2.33 -16.69 4.10
CA LEU A 34 -3.54 -17.10 3.37
C LEU A 34 -4.79 -17.12 4.25
N ILE A 35 -4.66 -17.57 5.51
CA ILE A 35 -5.76 -17.58 6.48
C ILE A 35 -6.22 -16.15 6.76
N ASP A 36 -5.29 -15.23 6.96
CA ASP A 36 -5.60 -13.84 7.26
C ASP A 36 -6.23 -13.12 6.07
N PHE A 37 -5.74 -13.35 4.86
CA PHE A 37 -6.40 -12.86 3.64
C PHE A 37 -7.83 -13.38 3.54
N GLY A 38 -8.08 -14.66 3.85
CA GLY A 38 -9.42 -15.23 3.85
C GLY A 38 -10.37 -14.53 4.82
N LYS A 39 -9.88 -14.05 5.97
CA LYS A 39 -10.67 -13.25 6.92
C LYS A 39 -10.98 -11.86 6.37
N GLU A 40 -10.02 -11.21 5.74
CA GLU A 40 -10.21 -9.89 5.12
C GLU A 40 -11.20 -9.97 3.95
N GLU A 41 -11.10 -11.02 3.13
CA GLU A 41 -12.04 -11.27 2.03
C GLU A 41 -13.46 -11.55 2.55
N ALA A 42 -13.58 -12.27 3.68
CA ALA A 42 -14.88 -12.45 4.35
C ALA A 42 -15.52 -11.11 4.76
N VAL A 43 -14.73 -10.16 5.25
CA VAL A 43 -15.20 -8.81 5.57
C VAL A 43 -15.59 -8.05 4.30
N ASP A 44 -14.80 -8.16 3.22
CA ASP A 44 -15.11 -7.51 1.94
C ASP A 44 -16.44 -8.01 1.35
N TYR A 45 -16.77 -9.30 1.51
CA TYR A 45 -18.09 -9.83 1.15
C TYR A 45 -19.23 -9.12 1.91
N PHE A 46 -19.08 -8.84 3.20
CA PHE A 46 -20.08 -8.09 3.97
C PHE A 46 -20.20 -6.63 3.52
N LEU A 47 -19.13 -6.04 3.00
CA LEU A 47 -19.12 -4.69 2.44
C LEU A 47 -19.58 -4.65 0.98
N GLY A 48 -19.89 -5.81 0.39
CA GLY A 48 -20.32 -5.95 -1.00
C GLY A 48 -19.21 -5.79 -2.03
N GLU A 49 -17.94 -6.03 -1.64
CA GLU A 49 -16.75 -5.92 -2.48
C GLU A 49 -16.63 -4.55 -3.16
N LYS A 50 -17.06 -3.50 -2.46
CA LYS A 50 -17.10 -2.12 -2.95
C LYS A 50 -16.45 -1.19 -1.96
N THR A 51 -15.71 -0.21 -2.49
CA THR A 51 -15.21 0.90 -1.69
C THR A 51 -16.39 1.76 -1.25
N THR A 52 -16.59 1.86 0.06
CA THR A 52 -17.63 2.73 0.62
C THR A 52 -17.29 4.20 0.40
N LYS A 53 -18.29 5.07 0.48
CA LYS A 53 -18.09 6.53 0.39
C LYS A 53 -17.05 7.04 1.38
N MET A 54 -17.14 6.55 2.62
CA MET A 54 -16.25 6.93 3.70
C MET A 54 -14.82 6.42 3.45
N ALA A 55 -14.66 5.18 2.97
CA ALA A 55 -13.35 4.63 2.63
C ALA A 55 -12.66 5.44 1.51
N TYR A 56 -13.42 5.85 0.49
CA TYR A 56 -12.89 6.69 -0.58
C TYR A 56 -12.45 8.07 -0.09
N ILE A 57 -13.27 8.73 0.73
CA ILE A 57 -12.89 10.03 1.31
C ILE A 57 -11.62 9.90 2.16
N SER A 58 -11.55 8.88 3.01
CA SER A 58 -10.35 8.59 3.81
C SER A 58 -9.13 8.31 2.94
N TYR A 59 -9.29 7.57 1.84
CA TYR A 59 -8.23 7.34 0.86
C TYR A 59 -7.74 8.66 0.24
N ILE A 60 -8.63 9.55 -0.21
CA ILE A 60 -8.24 10.83 -0.80
C ILE A 60 -7.48 11.70 0.20
N ILE A 61 -7.99 11.83 1.44
CA ILE A 61 -7.32 12.61 2.50
C ILE A 61 -5.95 12.01 2.84
N SER A 62 -5.86 10.68 2.90
CA SER A 62 -4.60 10.02 3.23
C SER A 62 -3.56 10.22 2.14
N ILE A 63 -3.93 10.16 0.86
CA ILE A 63 -3.04 10.51 -0.25
C ILE A 63 -2.62 11.99 -0.18
N MET A 64 -3.54 12.92 0.11
CA MET A 64 -3.20 14.34 0.27
C MET A 64 -2.18 14.56 1.39
N ASP A 65 -2.38 13.93 2.55
CA ASP A 65 -1.42 14.00 3.65
C ASP A 65 -0.08 13.38 3.28
N MET A 66 -0.08 12.26 2.56
CA MET A 66 1.14 11.60 2.07
C MET A 66 2.01 12.55 1.25
N PHE A 67 1.37 13.45 0.52
CA PHE A 67 2.05 14.39 -0.37
C PHE A 67 2.57 15.62 0.38
N LEU A 68 1.87 16.05 1.42
CA LEU A 68 2.31 17.14 2.29
C LEU A 68 3.38 16.69 3.30
N ALA A 69 3.44 15.39 3.60
CA ALA A 69 4.42 14.80 4.51
C ALA A 69 5.85 14.93 3.96
N LYS A 70 6.80 15.24 4.83
CA LYS A 70 8.22 15.35 4.46
C LYS A 70 8.84 13.98 4.24
N LYS A 71 8.50 13.02 5.09
CA LYS A 71 9.04 11.66 5.12
C LYS A 71 7.92 10.64 5.42
N PRO A 72 6.98 10.44 4.47
CA PRO A 72 5.95 9.42 4.62
C PRO A 72 6.55 8.02 4.56
N ALA A 73 6.02 7.10 5.35
CA ALA A 73 6.44 5.70 5.35
C ALA A 73 5.26 4.73 5.19
N LEU A 74 5.49 3.63 4.49
CA LEU A 74 4.56 2.49 4.38
C LEU A 74 5.12 1.29 5.13
N ILE A 75 4.34 0.74 6.05
CA ILE A 75 4.54 -0.58 6.61
C ILE A 75 3.44 -1.50 6.08
N LEU A 76 3.88 -2.49 5.29
CA LEU A 76 3.03 -3.47 4.61
C LEU A 76 3.42 -4.89 5.03
N ASP A 77 2.44 -5.78 5.12
CA ASP A 77 2.70 -7.22 5.19
C ASP A 77 2.93 -7.82 3.79
N ASN A 78 3.22 -9.12 3.74
CA ASN A 78 3.58 -9.82 2.50
C ASN A 78 2.46 -9.77 1.46
N ILE A 79 1.21 -10.04 1.87
CA ILE A 79 0.04 -10.02 0.99
C ILE A 79 -0.14 -8.63 0.43
N SER A 80 -0.11 -7.63 1.32
CA SER A 80 -0.33 -6.25 0.94
C SER A 80 0.69 -5.77 -0.06
N PHE A 81 1.94 -6.13 0.17
CA PHE A 81 3.02 -5.80 -0.73
C PHE A 81 2.84 -6.45 -2.10
N ILE A 82 2.52 -7.75 -2.16
CA ILE A 82 2.26 -8.46 -3.43
C ILE A 82 1.14 -7.79 -4.21
N LEU A 83 0.06 -7.39 -3.54
CA LEU A 83 -1.09 -6.77 -4.19
C LEU A 83 -0.84 -5.32 -4.59
N ALA A 84 -0.04 -4.55 -3.84
CA ALA A 84 0.30 -3.15 -4.12
C ALA A 84 1.56 -2.98 -4.98
N GLU A 85 2.34 -4.04 -5.24
CA GLU A 85 3.67 -3.98 -5.85
C GLU A 85 3.73 -3.10 -7.10
N ASP A 86 2.79 -3.31 -8.03
CA ASP A 86 2.73 -2.54 -9.27
C ASP A 86 2.41 -1.06 -9.02
N THR A 87 1.47 -0.78 -8.11
CA THR A 87 1.08 0.58 -7.75
C THR A 87 2.22 1.33 -7.07
N ILE A 88 2.92 0.69 -6.14
CA ILE A 88 4.10 1.26 -5.46
C ILE A 88 5.19 1.55 -6.49
N ARG A 89 5.49 0.57 -7.35
CA ARG A 89 6.52 0.71 -8.39
C ARG A 89 6.23 1.87 -9.33
N LYS A 90 4.99 1.99 -9.82
CA LYS A 90 4.57 3.11 -10.67
C LYS A 90 4.64 4.44 -9.92
N SER A 91 4.20 4.49 -8.66
CA SER A 91 4.20 5.74 -7.87
C SER A 91 5.60 6.28 -7.58
N VAL A 92 6.63 5.44 -7.62
CA VAL A 92 8.01 5.85 -7.36
C VAL A 92 8.87 5.96 -8.62
N LYS A 93 8.52 5.26 -9.71
CA LYS A 93 9.31 5.29 -10.96
C LYS A 93 8.64 6.09 -12.08
N ASP A 94 7.31 6.09 -12.14
CA ASP A 94 6.59 6.82 -13.17
C ASP A 94 6.35 8.24 -12.68
N ALA A 95 6.91 9.19 -13.40
CA ALA A 95 6.68 10.59 -13.14
C ALA A 95 5.39 11.03 -13.82
N PHE A 96 4.51 11.68 -13.04
CA PHE A 96 3.27 12.25 -13.53
C PHE A 96 3.39 13.77 -13.59
N PHE A 97 2.75 14.38 -14.60
CA PHE A 97 2.73 15.81 -14.84
C PHE A 97 2.35 16.58 -13.56
N VAL A 98 3.23 17.46 -13.09
CA VAL A 98 2.91 18.43 -12.02
C VAL A 98 1.87 19.41 -12.58
N TYR A 99 0.84 19.70 -11.79
CA TYR A 99 -0.24 20.63 -12.15
C TYR A 99 0.31 21.99 -12.63
N PRO A 100 -0.38 22.67 -13.57
CA PRO A 100 0.04 23.99 -14.03
C PRO A 100 0.08 24.98 -12.86
N SER A 101 1.14 25.79 -12.83
CA SER A 101 1.32 26.89 -11.89
C SER A 101 0.06 27.78 -11.87
N ILE A 102 -0.45 28.10 -10.67
CA ILE A 102 -1.62 28.99 -10.49
C ILE A 102 -1.28 30.44 -10.92
N ASP A 103 0.01 30.76 -11.05
CA ASP A 103 0.56 32.08 -11.33
C ASP A 103 0.96 32.32 -12.81
N GLY A 104 0.57 31.44 -13.74
CA GLY A 104 0.65 31.72 -15.18
C GLY A 104 2.07 31.89 -15.72
N ARG A 105 3.08 31.36 -15.03
CA ARG A 105 4.43 31.23 -15.58
C ARG A 105 4.48 29.92 -16.35
N GLU A 106 5.02 29.96 -17.57
CA GLU A 106 5.32 28.76 -18.35
C GLU A 106 6.37 27.92 -17.62
N ASP A 107 5.93 27.13 -16.66
CA ASP A 107 6.75 26.10 -16.04
C ASP A 107 6.94 25.00 -17.07
N ARG A 108 8.16 24.91 -17.59
CA ARG A 108 8.57 23.94 -18.61
C ARG A 108 8.24 22.53 -18.13
N ALA A 109 7.87 21.68 -19.08
CA ALA A 109 7.67 20.23 -18.93
C ALA A 109 8.94 19.45 -18.50
N ASP A 110 9.98 20.14 -18.02
CA ASP A 110 11.28 19.59 -17.64
C ASP A 110 11.32 19.18 -16.14
N ASN A 111 10.35 19.60 -15.32
CA ASN A 111 10.24 19.22 -13.89
C ASN A 111 9.40 17.95 -13.68
N ILE A 112 9.70 16.92 -14.45
CA ILE A 112 9.07 15.60 -14.33
C ILE A 112 9.79 14.85 -13.20
N HIS A 113 9.26 14.95 -11.98
CA HIS A 113 9.74 14.19 -10.83
C HIS A 113 8.82 12.99 -10.55
N PRO A 114 9.37 11.82 -10.16
CA PRO A 114 8.56 10.73 -9.64
C PRO A 114 7.71 11.22 -8.47
N PHE A 115 6.46 10.76 -8.42
CA PHE A 115 5.42 11.31 -7.54
C PHE A 115 5.85 11.33 -6.06
N PHE A 116 6.50 10.26 -5.60
CA PHE A 116 7.16 10.24 -4.29
C PHE A 116 8.68 10.14 -4.34
N GLY A 117 9.26 9.60 -5.42
CA GLY A 117 10.70 9.37 -5.54
C GLY A 117 11.29 8.73 -4.28
N ASP A 118 12.41 9.25 -3.81
CA ASP A 118 13.12 8.76 -2.63
C ASP A 118 12.49 9.19 -1.28
N ARG A 119 11.39 9.96 -1.30
CA ARG A 119 10.73 10.46 -0.07
C ARG A 119 9.86 9.41 0.60
N LEU A 120 9.30 8.48 -0.17
CA LEU A 120 8.49 7.40 0.37
C LEU A 120 9.39 6.29 0.89
N LEU A 121 9.36 6.09 2.21
CA LEU A 121 10.11 5.02 2.85
C LEU A 121 9.25 3.75 2.92
N ILE A 122 9.81 2.63 2.49
CA ILE A 122 9.23 1.32 2.83
C ILE A 122 9.86 0.85 4.13
N VAL A 123 9.05 0.49 5.11
CA VAL A 123 9.49 -0.01 6.41
C VAL A 123 8.92 -1.41 6.58
N ILE A 124 9.77 -2.40 6.80
CA ILE A 124 9.39 -3.81 6.87
C ILE A 124 9.72 -4.42 8.22
N ASN A 125 8.81 -5.26 8.71
CA ASN A 125 9.02 -6.00 9.94
C ASN A 125 9.99 -7.15 9.67
N GLU A 126 11.16 -7.13 10.30
CA GLU A 126 12.21 -8.12 10.08
C GLU A 126 11.77 -9.55 10.42
N LYS A 127 10.80 -9.71 11.33
CA LYS A 127 10.37 -11.01 11.83
C LYS A 127 9.31 -11.68 10.95
N SER A 128 8.53 -10.90 10.20
CA SER A 128 7.37 -11.41 9.46
C SER A 128 7.42 -11.15 7.95
N PHE A 129 8.23 -10.19 7.49
CA PHE A 129 8.28 -9.84 6.08
C PHE A 129 9.23 -10.76 5.29
N ASN A 130 8.78 -11.26 4.14
CA ASN A 130 9.57 -12.12 3.28
C ASN A 130 10.52 -11.30 2.39
N GLU A 131 11.83 -11.43 2.62
CA GLU A 131 12.86 -10.65 1.91
C GLU A 131 12.89 -10.86 0.39
N ILE A 132 12.35 -11.97 -0.14
CA ILE A 132 12.26 -12.21 -1.59
C ILE A 132 11.48 -11.10 -2.28
N LEU A 133 10.51 -10.50 -1.60
CA LEU A 133 9.69 -9.40 -2.09
C LEU A 133 10.49 -8.11 -2.34
N LEU A 134 11.51 -7.82 -1.51
CA LEU A 134 12.30 -6.58 -1.61
C LEU A 134 13.17 -6.53 -2.85
N LYS A 135 13.71 -7.68 -3.27
CA LYS A 135 14.55 -7.80 -4.46
C LYS A 135 13.81 -7.39 -5.75
N ARG A 136 12.48 -7.34 -5.73
CA ARG A 136 11.64 -7.05 -6.89
C ARG A 136 11.36 -5.56 -7.12
N ILE A 137 11.29 -4.77 -6.05
CA ILE A 137 10.84 -3.37 -6.17
C ILE A 137 12.02 -2.42 -6.47
N GLY A 138 13.19 -2.66 -5.89
CA GLY A 138 14.36 -1.80 -6.08
C GLY A 138 14.16 -0.39 -5.49
N LEU A 139 13.55 -0.32 -4.31
CA LEU A 139 13.38 0.91 -3.52
C LEU A 139 14.17 0.82 -2.21
N PRO A 140 14.58 1.97 -1.64
CA PRO A 140 15.12 2.00 -0.29
C PRO A 140 14.05 1.48 0.68
N TYR A 141 14.45 0.52 1.50
CA TYR A 141 13.62 0.01 2.58
C TYR A 141 14.43 0.00 3.88
N PHE A 142 13.71 0.04 5.00
CA PHE A 142 14.28 -0.11 6.32
C PHE A 142 13.63 -1.29 7.04
N LYS A 143 14.43 -2.00 7.84
CA LYS A 143 13.94 -3.09 8.67
C LYS A 143 13.72 -2.60 10.09
N TYR A 144 12.59 -2.94 10.68
CA TYR A 144 12.34 -2.69 12.09
C TYR A 144 12.04 -4.00 12.84
N SER A 145 12.46 -4.03 14.09
CA SER A 145 12.19 -5.10 15.06
C SER A 145 11.48 -4.56 16.32
N SER A 146 11.53 -3.24 16.55
CA SER A 146 10.77 -2.52 17.60
C SER A 146 10.27 -1.15 17.10
N THR A 147 9.50 -0.44 17.94
CA THR A 147 9.02 0.91 17.63
C THR A 147 10.14 1.96 17.67
N GLU A 148 11.17 1.78 18.50
CA GLU A 148 12.32 2.68 18.55
C GLU A 148 13.03 2.77 17.20
N ASP A 149 13.16 1.64 16.50
CA ASP A 149 13.70 1.58 15.13
C ASP A 149 12.92 2.47 14.17
N ILE A 150 11.60 2.64 14.38
CA ILE A 150 10.74 3.49 13.56
C ILE A 150 10.90 4.97 13.95
N ASP A 151 10.99 5.26 15.25
CA ASP A 151 11.13 6.61 15.78
C ASP A 151 12.43 7.28 15.27
N ASP A 152 13.52 6.51 15.20
CA ASP A 152 14.83 6.96 14.73
C ASP A 152 14.85 7.32 13.23
N LEU A 153 13.83 6.89 12.47
CA LEU A 153 13.70 7.24 11.05
C LEU A 153 13.19 8.66 10.85
N GLY A 154 12.65 9.33 11.88
CA GLY A 154 12.09 10.67 11.74
C GLY A 154 10.90 10.73 10.77
N ILE A 155 10.09 9.66 10.75
CA ILE A 155 8.87 9.56 9.95
C ILE A 155 7.84 10.55 10.50
N ASP A 156 7.30 11.42 9.66
CA ASP A 156 6.26 12.38 10.06
C ASP A 156 4.85 11.91 9.72
N LEU A 157 4.70 10.90 8.86
CA LEU A 157 3.44 10.26 8.53
C LEU A 157 3.65 8.77 8.26
N LEU A 158 2.93 7.93 9.00
CA LEU A 158 3.02 6.47 8.86
C LEU A 158 1.72 5.90 8.31
N PHE A 159 1.83 5.05 7.30
CA PHE A 159 0.77 4.19 6.82
C PHE A 159 1.07 2.77 7.24
N TYR A 160 0.17 2.17 7.99
CA TYR A 160 0.34 0.84 8.52
C TYR A 160 -0.86 -0.03 8.13
N HIS A 161 -0.66 -0.96 7.21
CA HIS A 161 -1.78 -1.70 6.64
C HIS A 161 -2.58 -2.47 7.71
N LYS A 162 -1.88 -3.20 8.57
CA LYS A 162 -2.48 -4.13 9.53
C LYS A 162 -1.98 -3.85 10.93
N MET A 163 -2.83 -3.26 11.77
CA MET A 163 -2.54 -3.11 13.19
C MET A 163 -2.65 -4.46 13.89
N ASP A 164 -1.50 -5.09 14.15
CA ASP A 164 -1.39 -6.00 15.28
C ASP A 164 -1.25 -5.14 16.55
N ASN A 165 -2.16 -5.33 17.51
CA ASN A 165 -2.46 -4.41 18.62
C ASN A 165 -1.26 -4.06 19.53
N ARG A 166 -0.09 -4.66 19.33
CA ARG A 166 1.13 -4.42 20.13
C ARG A 166 2.33 -3.92 19.33
N GLN A 167 2.28 -3.94 17.99
CA GLN A 167 3.46 -3.68 17.17
C GLN A 167 3.85 -2.20 17.09
N LEU A 168 2.90 -1.29 17.33
CA LEU A 168 3.15 0.16 17.38
C LEU A 168 3.00 0.74 18.80
N ASP A 169 2.90 -0.12 19.82
CA ASP A 169 2.84 0.34 21.21
C ASP A 169 4.13 1.06 21.57
N GLY A 170 4.00 2.33 21.99
CA GLY A 170 5.16 3.14 22.37
C GLY A 170 5.83 3.90 21.24
N LEU A 171 5.29 3.87 20.01
CA LEU A 171 5.71 4.74 18.91
C LEU A 171 5.65 6.22 19.32
N LYS A 172 6.79 6.91 19.23
CA LYS A 172 6.91 8.33 19.59
C LYS A 172 7.31 9.11 18.34
N ASN A 173 6.91 10.38 18.28
CA ASN A 173 7.36 11.31 17.22
C ASN A 173 6.76 11.11 15.82
N VAL A 174 5.96 10.08 15.55
CA VAL A 174 5.12 10.03 14.34
C VAL A 174 3.87 10.88 14.55
N LYS A 175 3.72 11.96 13.76
CA LYS A 175 2.64 12.94 13.96
C LYS A 175 1.27 12.40 13.62
N LYS A 176 1.20 11.51 12.63
CA LYS A 176 -0.05 10.95 12.14
C LYS A 176 0.16 9.52 11.64
N VAL A 177 -0.78 8.65 11.97
CA VAL A 177 -0.79 7.26 11.54
C VAL A 177 -2.12 6.98 10.84
N TYR A 178 -2.05 6.43 9.63
CA TYR A 178 -3.17 5.80 8.93
C TYR A 178 -3.09 4.30 9.08
N PHE A 179 -4.20 3.65 9.40
CA PHE A 179 -4.28 2.19 9.50
C PHE A 179 -5.48 1.63 8.75
N GLY A 180 -5.44 0.32 8.45
CA GLY A 180 -6.58 -0.38 7.86
C GLY A 180 -6.95 0.13 6.47
N LEU A 181 -6.00 0.77 5.78
CA LEU A 181 -6.18 1.09 4.37
C LEU A 181 -6.16 -0.23 3.63
N ASN A 182 -7.34 -0.71 3.24
CA ASN A 182 -7.45 -1.69 2.18
C ASN A 182 -6.94 -1.02 0.90
N LEU A 183 -5.62 -1.04 0.71
CA LEU A 183 -4.91 -0.55 -0.48
C LEU A 183 -5.35 -1.32 -1.75
N PHE A 184 -6.15 -2.37 -1.58
CA PHE A 184 -6.65 -3.29 -2.60
C PHE A 184 -8.14 -3.12 -2.85
N SER A 185 -8.78 -2.07 -2.32
CA SER A 185 -10.22 -1.90 -2.51
C SER A 185 -10.50 -1.79 -4.02
N ASN A 186 -11.18 -2.82 -4.51
CA ASN A 186 -11.20 -3.19 -5.91
C ASN A 186 -12.09 -2.27 -6.76
N CYS A 187 -12.58 -1.16 -6.23
CA CYS A 187 -13.51 -0.26 -6.90
C CYS A 187 -13.20 1.19 -6.52
N TYR A 188 -12.44 1.90 -7.34
CA TYR A 188 -12.43 3.36 -7.25
C TYR A 188 -13.82 3.84 -7.73
N TYR A 189 -14.73 4.04 -6.79
CA TYR A 189 -16.01 4.75 -6.93
C TYR A 189 -16.69 4.63 -8.30
N CYS A 190 -17.58 3.64 -8.49
CA CYS A 190 -18.67 3.82 -9.46
C CYS A 190 -19.72 4.68 -8.74
N SER A 191 -19.80 5.95 -9.11
CA SER A 191 -21.04 6.71 -8.91
C SER A 191 -22.12 6.00 -9.71
N ASP A 192 -23.09 5.41 -9.00
CA ASP A 192 -24.37 5.04 -9.60
C ASP A 192 -25.05 6.28 -10.21
#